data_AF-A0A1F6XWB6-F1
#
_entry.id   AF-A0A1F6XWB6-F1
#
_cell.length_a   1.000
_cell.length_b   1.000
_cell.length_c   1.000
_cell.angle_alpha   90.00
_cell.angle_beta   90.00
_cell.angle_gamma   90.00
#
_symmetry.space_group_name_H-M   'P 1'
#
loop_
_entity.id
_entity.type
_entity.pdbx_description
1 polymer ?
#
loop_
_entity_poly.entity_id
_entity_poly.type
_entity_poly.pdbx_seq_one_letter_code
_entity_poly.pdbx_strand_id
1 'polypeptide(L)'
;MKLLDFYKERNKDSKWLEKYFSLAKNNSGRLFEYTNTNFRKQDSFLSQFEKFEKIEGKERSEWGIVDSSGQEEDKQRVVNMLASKLFKRELTGERKNKNFVYHKTEKGKAYKQFLSKNLPELEKWFLNYIFLLDGHYTNEQRYILKRTNLIYKKISSVILNIEGLMDRIEEIIKKPHDKYQLIKKDFFYFSSFYDDSEFLELYLHAKNSERKALHQYITENLEKENDLCCISRKYKNGGNFNAGMFIDESKVFYFTLVLEQTRSANPRNVIEGLLNRYYFLYKKIDIKKIKSFIYIKSILDVFYSIFIDILDIKEELTEETQTAVEHMELEETGPQNYIDDTTIDGRRIVKQIFALKKIRAREIANYKCSLEKLNNCRYFTSKASTKRYIEVNHLIPQEFRNEFPNSIEVFANYTTLCSHCHAMLHKAVDNERKPLINYLYNERSGKLEAMGVGIELNLLYEFYKIDS
;
A
#
# COMPACT_ATOMS: atom_id res chain seq x y z
N MET A 1 1.90 33.44 19.44
CA MET A 1 0.51 33.69 19.00
C MET A 1 -0.42 32.71 19.72
N LYS A 2 -1.64 33.10 20.12
CA LYS A 2 -2.58 32.15 20.77
C LYS A 2 -3.09 31.13 19.75
N LEU A 3 -3.47 29.93 20.21
CA LEU A 3 -3.90 28.81 19.34
C LEU A 3 -5.02 29.18 18.36
N LEU A 4 -6.09 29.83 18.85
CA LEU A 4 -7.23 30.22 17.99
C LEU A 4 -6.82 31.28 16.96
N ASP A 5 -6.03 32.27 17.37
CA ASP A 5 -5.57 33.33 16.47
C ASP A 5 -4.67 32.74 15.38
N PHE A 6 -3.78 31.81 15.74
CA PHE A 6 -2.99 31.05 14.78
C PHE A 6 -3.86 30.32 13.76
N TYR A 7 -4.86 29.57 14.22
CA TYR A 7 -5.77 28.85 13.33
C TYR A 7 -6.53 29.81 12.41
N LYS A 8 -6.99 30.96 12.91
CA LYS A 8 -7.69 31.97 12.10
C LYS A 8 -6.78 32.59 11.04
N GLU A 9 -5.54 32.92 11.38
CA GLU A 9 -4.56 33.43 10.40
C GLU A 9 -4.25 32.39 9.33
N ARG A 10 -4.06 31.11 9.72
CA ARG A 10 -3.83 30.02 8.76
C ARG A 10 -4.99 29.79 7.79
N ASN A 11 -6.24 29.98 8.23
CA ASN A 11 -7.40 29.89 7.35
C ASN A 11 -7.43 30.96 6.23
N LYS A 12 -6.68 32.06 6.37
CA LYS A 12 -6.54 33.09 5.32
C LYS A 12 -5.55 32.68 4.23
N ASP A 13 -4.67 31.72 4.50
CA ASP A 13 -3.75 31.15 3.51
C ASP A 13 -4.46 30.05 2.70
N SER A 14 -4.75 30.33 1.43
CA SER A 14 -5.43 29.40 0.55
C SER A 14 -4.67 28.10 0.31
N LYS A 15 -3.33 28.14 0.33
CA LYS A 15 -2.49 26.93 0.16
C LYS A 15 -2.57 26.06 1.41
N TRP A 16 -2.51 26.66 2.59
CA TRP A 16 -2.69 25.95 3.85
C TRP A 16 -4.09 25.34 3.92
N LEU A 17 -5.12 26.12 3.60
CA LEU A 17 -6.51 25.66 3.58
C LEU A 17 -6.66 24.42 2.69
N GLU A 18 -6.28 24.51 1.41
CA GLU A 18 -6.33 23.39 0.44
C GLU A 18 -5.59 22.16 0.97
N LYS A 19 -4.38 22.34 1.51
CA LYS A 19 -3.56 21.24 2.02
C LYS A 19 -4.30 20.39 3.06
N TYR A 20 -5.05 20.99 3.98
CA TYR A 20 -5.64 20.25 5.11
C TYR A 20 -7.13 19.92 4.98
N PHE A 21 -7.90 20.56 4.07
CA PHE A 21 -9.28 20.14 3.79
C PHE A 21 -9.38 19.14 2.63
N SER A 22 -8.48 19.23 1.64
CA SER A 22 -8.60 18.52 0.36
C SER A 22 -8.18 17.06 0.47
N LEU A 23 -8.94 16.19 -0.20
CA LEU A 23 -8.63 14.76 -0.35
C LEU A 23 -7.88 14.47 -1.66
N ALA A 24 -7.31 15.48 -2.33
CA ALA A 24 -6.50 15.24 -3.51
C ALA A 24 -5.17 14.55 -3.15
N LYS A 25 -4.49 13.99 -4.16
CA LYS A 25 -3.13 13.45 -4.01
C LYS A 25 -2.19 14.55 -3.49
N ASN A 26 -1.20 14.18 -2.67
CA ASN A 26 -0.21 15.08 -2.05
C ASN A 26 -0.76 16.08 -1.00
N ASN A 27 -2.06 16.10 -0.74
CA ASN A 27 -2.66 16.88 0.37
C ASN A 27 -2.75 16.04 1.65
N SER A 28 -2.96 16.71 2.78
CA SER A 28 -3.01 16.15 4.14
C SER A 28 -4.44 16.02 4.69
N GLY A 29 -5.47 16.15 3.86
CA GLY A 29 -6.88 16.06 4.29
C GLY A 29 -7.33 14.65 4.72
N ARG A 30 -6.50 13.62 4.58
CA ARG A 30 -6.73 12.24 5.05
C ARG A 30 -5.42 11.59 5.45
N LEU A 31 -5.49 10.57 6.30
CA LEU A 31 -4.30 9.83 6.71
C LEU A 31 -3.80 8.90 5.59
N PHE A 32 -4.72 8.23 4.90
CA PHE A 32 -4.41 7.22 3.89
C PHE A 32 -5.00 7.58 2.52
N GLU A 33 -4.21 7.47 1.46
CA GLU A 33 -4.58 7.92 0.11
C GLU A 33 -5.26 6.88 -0.76
N TYR A 34 -5.20 5.60 -0.37
CA TYR A 34 -5.95 4.54 -1.03
C TYR A 34 -7.46 4.63 -0.79
N THR A 35 -7.87 5.43 0.22
CA THR A 35 -9.26 5.77 0.42
C THR A 35 -9.63 7.02 -0.41
N ASN A 36 -10.61 6.84 -1.29
CA ASN A 36 -11.07 7.87 -2.22
C ASN A 36 -12.60 7.89 -2.28
N THR A 37 -13.20 8.65 -3.19
CA THR A 37 -14.67 8.80 -3.29
C THR A 37 -15.41 7.46 -3.38
N ASN A 38 -14.82 6.45 -4.02
CA ASN A 38 -15.38 5.09 -4.18
C ASN A 38 -14.94 4.11 -3.09
N PHE A 39 -13.84 4.43 -2.40
CA PHE A 39 -13.26 3.63 -1.33
C PHE A 39 -13.15 4.47 -0.05
N ARG A 40 -14.27 5.04 0.41
CA ARG A 40 -14.24 6.05 1.50
C ARG A 40 -13.77 5.49 2.84
N LYS A 41 -13.96 4.19 3.04
CA LYS A 41 -13.62 3.41 4.24
C LYS A 41 -13.11 2.04 3.82
N GLN A 42 -12.49 1.32 4.76
CA GLN A 42 -12.06 -0.06 4.54
C GLN A 42 -13.21 -0.98 4.10
N ASP A 43 -14.38 -0.86 4.72
CA ASP A 43 -15.58 -1.65 4.37
C ASP A 43 -16.05 -1.46 2.92
N SER A 44 -15.66 -0.36 2.27
CA SER A 44 -15.97 -0.12 0.86
C SER A 44 -15.36 -1.21 -0.01
N PHE A 45 -14.19 -1.75 0.33
CA PHE A 45 -13.57 -2.87 -0.39
C PHE A 45 -14.47 -4.10 -0.49
N LEU A 46 -15.31 -4.37 0.52
CA LEU A 46 -16.24 -5.50 0.51
C LEU A 46 -17.20 -5.38 -0.70
N SER A 47 -17.89 -4.25 -0.78
CA SER A 47 -18.86 -3.98 -1.85
C SER A 47 -18.21 -3.78 -3.22
N GLN A 48 -17.01 -3.19 -3.27
CA GLN A 48 -16.30 -2.99 -4.53
C GLN A 48 -15.76 -4.33 -5.07
N PHE A 49 -15.34 -5.24 -4.20
CA PHE A 49 -14.95 -6.61 -4.57
C PHE A 49 -16.13 -7.36 -5.19
N GLU A 50 -17.30 -7.36 -4.55
CA GLU A 50 -18.50 -8.04 -5.07
C GLU A 50 -18.94 -7.50 -6.44
N LYS A 51 -18.77 -6.20 -6.69
CA LYS A 51 -19.02 -5.59 -8.00
C LYS A 51 -17.97 -6.03 -9.03
N PHE A 52 -16.69 -5.93 -8.68
CA PHE A 52 -15.59 -6.27 -9.57
C PHE A 52 -15.54 -7.77 -9.91
N GLU A 53 -15.99 -8.63 -9.00
CA GLU A 53 -16.12 -10.07 -9.26
C GLU A 53 -17.08 -10.37 -10.43
N LYS A 54 -18.11 -9.55 -10.66
CA LYS A 54 -19.09 -9.78 -11.74
C LYS A 54 -18.51 -9.60 -13.14
N ILE A 55 -17.35 -8.95 -13.24
CA ILE A 55 -16.61 -8.74 -14.49
C ILE A 55 -15.35 -9.61 -14.59
N GLU A 56 -15.15 -10.54 -13.66
CA GLU A 56 -14.06 -11.52 -13.76
C GLU A 56 -14.15 -12.29 -15.09
N GLY A 57 -13.02 -12.37 -15.81
CA GLY A 57 -12.95 -13.01 -17.12
C GLY A 57 -13.63 -12.26 -18.27
N LYS A 58 -14.21 -11.06 -18.05
CA LYS A 58 -14.87 -10.26 -19.10
C LYS A 58 -13.95 -9.20 -19.65
N GLU A 59 -13.93 -9.07 -20.97
CA GLU A 59 -13.18 -8.02 -21.65
C GLU A 59 -13.78 -6.64 -21.34
N ARG A 60 -12.95 -5.60 -21.45
CA ARG A 60 -13.35 -4.23 -21.14
C ARG A 60 -14.51 -3.72 -21.99
N SER A 61 -14.67 -4.23 -23.20
CA SER A 61 -15.81 -3.96 -24.09
C SER A 61 -17.14 -4.52 -23.57
N GLU A 62 -17.11 -5.48 -22.65
CA GLU A 62 -18.29 -6.11 -22.04
C GLU A 62 -18.68 -5.46 -20.71
N TRP A 63 -17.97 -4.41 -20.29
CA TRP A 63 -18.23 -3.74 -19.01
C TRP A 63 -19.45 -2.83 -19.12
N GLY A 64 -20.15 -2.66 -18.00
CA GLY A 64 -21.25 -1.71 -17.90
C GLY A 64 -20.78 -0.27 -18.15
N ILE A 65 -21.65 0.55 -18.75
CA ILE A 65 -21.43 1.97 -18.96
C ILE A 65 -22.46 2.73 -18.13
N VAL A 66 -22.02 3.76 -17.41
CA VAL A 66 -22.93 4.66 -16.69
C VAL A 66 -23.69 5.51 -17.70
N ASP A 67 -25.02 5.32 -17.80
CA ASP A 67 -25.89 6.00 -18.77
C ASP A 67 -25.74 7.53 -18.78
N SER A 68 -25.46 8.13 -17.61
CA SER A 68 -25.39 9.59 -17.47
C SER A 68 -24.06 10.22 -17.87
N SER A 69 -22.95 9.47 -17.81
CA SER A 69 -21.60 10.00 -18.04
C SER A 69 -20.85 9.33 -19.18
N GLY A 70 -21.37 8.21 -19.70
CA GLY A 70 -20.69 7.38 -20.70
C GLY A 70 -19.41 6.74 -20.18
N GLN A 71 -19.13 6.82 -18.87
CA GLN A 71 -17.94 6.23 -18.27
C GLN A 71 -18.17 4.76 -17.96
N GLU A 72 -17.14 3.94 -18.17
CA GLU A 72 -17.12 2.54 -17.74
C GLU A 72 -17.32 2.44 -16.21
N GLU A 73 -18.27 1.63 -15.78
CA GLU A 73 -18.68 1.53 -14.38
C GLU A 73 -17.53 1.07 -13.47
N ASP A 74 -16.71 0.13 -13.94
CA ASP A 74 -15.72 -0.62 -13.17
C ASP A 74 -14.29 -0.09 -13.27
N LYS A 75 -14.02 0.84 -14.19
CA LYS A 75 -12.69 1.46 -14.35
C LYS A 75 -12.11 1.99 -13.04
N GLN A 76 -12.96 2.60 -12.23
CA GLN A 76 -12.60 3.16 -10.92
C GLN A 76 -12.23 2.13 -9.85
N ARG A 77 -12.50 0.83 -10.05
CA ARG A 77 -12.20 -0.25 -9.10
C ARG A 77 -10.85 -0.90 -9.35
N VAL A 78 -10.41 -0.93 -10.61
CA VAL A 78 -9.22 -1.67 -11.09
C VAL A 78 -8.00 -1.40 -10.21
N VAL A 79 -7.66 -0.14 -10.00
CA VAL A 79 -6.43 0.26 -9.28
C VAL A 79 -6.40 -0.34 -7.88
N ASN A 80 -7.47 -0.19 -7.10
CA ASN A 80 -7.50 -0.68 -5.71
C ASN A 80 -7.65 -2.21 -5.64
N MET A 81 -8.35 -2.85 -6.59
CA MET A 81 -8.45 -4.32 -6.65
C MET A 81 -7.12 -5.00 -7.00
N LEU A 82 -6.32 -4.39 -7.87
CA LEU A 82 -4.96 -4.84 -8.14
C LEU A 82 -4.01 -4.47 -6.98
N ALA A 83 -4.05 -3.24 -6.49
CA ALA A 83 -3.17 -2.79 -5.40
C ALA A 83 -3.37 -3.57 -4.09
N SER A 84 -4.58 -4.09 -3.85
CA SER A 84 -4.86 -4.99 -2.71
C SER A 84 -4.39 -6.44 -2.94
N LYS A 85 -3.87 -6.77 -4.13
CA LYS A 85 -3.52 -8.12 -4.57
C LYS A 85 -4.68 -9.11 -4.56
N LEU A 86 -5.92 -8.64 -4.60
CA LEU A 86 -7.12 -9.50 -4.65
C LEU A 86 -7.38 -10.03 -6.06
N PHE A 87 -7.00 -9.25 -7.07
CA PHE A 87 -7.09 -9.62 -8.47
C PHE A 87 -5.72 -9.50 -9.15
N LYS A 88 -5.57 -10.22 -10.25
CA LYS A 88 -4.47 -10.12 -11.21
C LYS A 88 -5.01 -9.84 -12.60
N ARG A 89 -4.16 -9.27 -13.47
CA ARG A 89 -4.45 -9.16 -14.90
C ARG A 89 -4.17 -10.48 -15.61
N GLU A 90 -4.89 -10.72 -16.70
CA GLU A 90 -4.67 -11.79 -17.67
C GLU A 90 -4.95 -11.24 -19.07
N LEU A 91 -4.26 -11.74 -20.09
CA LEU A 91 -4.47 -11.32 -21.48
C LEU A 91 -5.58 -12.14 -22.12
N THR A 92 -6.40 -11.50 -22.93
CA THR A 92 -7.30 -12.17 -23.87
C THR A 92 -6.92 -11.86 -25.32
N GLY A 93 -7.05 -12.86 -26.19
CA GLY A 93 -6.78 -12.75 -27.63
C GLY A 93 -5.30 -12.81 -28.05
N GLU A 94 -5.04 -12.63 -29.34
CA GLU A 94 -3.69 -12.58 -29.92
C GLU A 94 -3.00 -11.24 -29.63
N ARG A 95 -1.66 -11.28 -29.48
CA ARG A 95 -0.75 -10.21 -28.99
C ARG A 95 -0.96 -8.78 -29.55
N LYS A 96 -1.69 -8.60 -30.65
CA LYS A 96 -1.89 -7.31 -31.34
C LYS A 96 -3.03 -6.46 -30.78
N ASN A 97 -4.04 -7.06 -30.12
CA ASN A 97 -5.14 -6.34 -29.48
C ASN A 97 -5.09 -6.60 -27.97
N LYS A 98 -4.32 -5.79 -27.23
CA LYS A 98 -4.11 -5.95 -25.78
C LYS A 98 -5.42 -5.68 -25.00
N ASN A 99 -6.29 -6.67 -24.94
CA ASN A 99 -7.42 -6.70 -24.02
C ASN A 99 -7.00 -7.43 -22.74
N PHE A 100 -7.33 -6.83 -21.60
CA PHE A 100 -7.07 -7.41 -20.29
C PHE A 100 -8.39 -7.85 -19.69
N VAL A 101 -8.38 -9.06 -19.14
CA VAL A 101 -9.36 -9.53 -18.18
C VAL A 101 -8.72 -9.62 -16.80
N TYR A 102 -9.56 -9.77 -15.79
CA TYR A 102 -9.13 -9.82 -14.40
C TYR A 102 -9.58 -11.13 -13.79
N HIS A 103 -8.71 -11.74 -13.00
CA HIS A 103 -9.00 -12.97 -12.26
C HIS A 103 -8.59 -12.83 -10.80
N LYS A 104 -9.31 -13.48 -9.90
CA LYS A 104 -8.93 -13.53 -8.49
C LYS A 104 -7.59 -14.24 -8.32
N THR A 105 -6.74 -13.68 -7.47
CA THR A 105 -5.60 -14.41 -6.89
C THR A 105 -6.09 -15.43 -5.87
N GLU A 106 -5.21 -16.26 -5.32
CA GLU A 106 -5.53 -17.13 -4.18
C GLU A 106 -5.99 -16.30 -2.97
N LYS A 107 -5.39 -15.15 -2.71
CA LYS A 107 -5.88 -14.17 -1.73
C LYS A 107 -7.26 -13.63 -2.09
N GLY A 108 -7.55 -13.37 -3.37
CA GLY A 108 -8.88 -13.02 -3.84
C GLY A 108 -9.93 -14.11 -3.58
N LYS A 109 -9.56 -15.38 -3.79
CA LYS A 109 -10.42 -16.53 -3.47
C LYS A 109 -10.67 -16.65 -1.96
N ALA A 110 -9.64 -16.45 -1.15
CA ALA A 110 -9.75 -16.37 0.30
C ALA A 110 -10.65 -15.21 0.76
N TYR A 111 -10.55 -14.05 0.09
CA TYR A 111 -11.41 -12.89 0.34
C TYR A 111 -12.87 -13.17 0.00
N LYS A 112 -13.15 -13.85 -1.12
CA LYS A 112 -14.51 -14.33 -1.46
C LYS A 112 -15.07 -15.26 -0.38
N GLN A 113 -14.25 -16.21 0.09
CA GLN A 113 -14.64 -17.11 1.18
C GLN A 113 -14.92 -16.36 2.48
N PHE A 114 -14.17 -15.28 2.76
CA PHE A 114 -14.43 -14.36 3.86
C PHE A 114 -15.80 -13.69 3.72
N LEU A 115 -16.11 -13.11 2.55
CA LEU A 115 -17.38 -12.43 2.30
C LEU A 115 -18.59 -13.36 2.44
N SER A 116 -18.43 -14.65 2.12
CA SER A 116 -19.50 -15.62 2.26
C SER A 116 -19.78 -16.04 3.72
N LYS A 117 -18.97 -15.60 4.70
CA LYS A 117 -19.19 -15.90 6.12
C LYS A 117 -20.16 -14.90 6.74
N ASN A 118 -21.12 -15.41 7.50
CA ASN A 118 -21.99 -14.59 8.34
C ASN A 118 -21.23 -14.11 9.59
N LEU A 119 -20.45 -13.04 9.42
CA LEU A 119 -19.68 -12.40 10.48
C LEU A 119 -20.29 -11.03 10.85
N PRO A 120 -20.30 -10.64 12.13
CA PRO A 120 -20.66 -9.27 12.51
C PRO A 120 -19.63 -8.24 12.00
N GLU A 121 -20.03 -6.97 11.98
CA GLU A 121 -19.25 -5.89 11.36
C GLU A 121 -17.86 -5.68 11.98
N LEU A 122 -17.67 -5.94 13.28
CA LEU A 122 -16.36 -5.81 13.92
C LEU A 122 -15.38 -6.89 13.47
N GLU A 123 -15.84 -8.12 13.36
CA GLU A 123 -15.08 -9.27 12.86
C GLU A 123 -14.73 -9.06 11.39
N LYS A 124 -15.70 -8.61 10.58
CA LYS A 124 -15.46 -8.24 9.18
C LYS A 124 -14.41 -7.16 9.03
N TRP A 125 -14.50 -6.09 9.83
CA TRP A 125 -13.53 -5.01 9.79
C TRP A 125 -12.11 -5.51 10.09
N PHE A 126 -11.95 -6.33 11.13
CA PHE A 126 -10.63 -6.86 11.52
C PHE A 126 -10.00 -7.74 10.44
N LEU A 127 -10.77 -8.68 9.88
CA LEU A 127 -10.29 -9.56 8.81
C LEU A 127 -9.98 -8.76 7.54
N ASN A 128 -10.86 -7.84 7.15
CA ASN A 128 -10.66 -6.98 5.99
C ASN A 128 -9.41 -6.10 6.14
N TYR A 129 -9.17 -5.53 7.32
CA TYR A 129 -7.94 -4.81 7.61
C TYR A 129 -6.71 -5.66 7.33
N ILE A 130 -6.66 -6.91 7.83
CA ILE A 130 -5.53 -7.83 7.58
C ILE A 130 -5.36 -8.10 6.07
N PHE A 131 -6.44 -8.42 5.35
CA PHE A 131 -6.39 -8.66 3.91
C PHE A 131 -5.80 -7.49 3.11
N LEU A 132 -5.90 -6.26 3.62
CA LEU A 132 -5.49 -5.07 2.88
C LEU A 132 -4.08 -4.57 3.28
N LEU A 133 -3.42 -5.18 4.28
CA LEU A 133 -2.17 -4.70 4.88
C LEU A 133 -0.96 -4.64 3.94
N ASP A 134 -0.77 -5.68 3.14
CA ASP A 134 0.37 -5.91 2.22
C ASP A 134 0.18 -5.26 0.85
N GLY A 135 -0.91 -4.50 0.66
CA GLY A 135 -1.20 -3.86 -0.61
C GLY A 135 -0.17 -2.79 -1.02
N HIS A 136 0.05 -2.65 -2.32
CA HIS A 136 0.97 -1.67 -2.93
C HIS A 136 0.28 -0.37 -3.34
N TYR A 137 -0.63 0.13 -2.51
CA TYR A 137 -1.44 1.30 -2.85
C TYR A 137 -0.60 2.53 -3.16
N THR A 138 -1.09 3.35 -4.10
CA THR A 138 -0.37 4.55 -4.60
C THR A 138 1.05 4.24 -5.09
N ASN A 139 1.24 3.03 -5.64
CA ASN A 139 2.51 2.49 -6.10
C ASN A 139 3.59 2.47 -5.01
N GLU A 140 3.19 2.10 -3.78
CA GLU A 140 4.10 1.96 -2.67
C GLU A 140 3.89 0.62 -1.95
N GLN A 141 4.90 -0.24 -2.00
CA GLN A 141 4.89 -1.49 -1.24
C GLN A 141 4.74 -1.21 0.26
N ARG A 142 3.89 -1.99 0.94
CA ARG A 142 3.61 -1.86 2.38
C ARG A 142 3.07 -0.46 2.72
N TYR A 143 2.22 0.10 1.84
CA TYR A 143 1.76 1.48 1.92
C TYR A 143 1.21 1.83 3.31
N ILE A 144 0.30 1.02 3.85
CA ILE A 144 -0.37 1.29 5.13
C ILE A 144 0.65 1.42 6.27
N LEU A 145 1.63 0.50 6.33
CA LEU A 145 2.70 0.51 7.33
C LEU A 145 3.59 1.74 7.18
N LYS A 146 4.12 1.98 5.98
CA LYS A 146 5.04 3.10 5.73
C LYS A 146 4.36 4.45 5.95
N ARG A 147 3.10 4.59 5.54
CA ARG A 147 2.30 5.79 5.76
C ARG A 147 2.03 6.02 7.24
N THR A 148 1.68 4.96 7.98
CA THR A 148 1.52 5.03 9.44
C THR A 148 2.80 5.49 10.11
N ASN A 149 3.95 4.91 9.77
CA ASN A 149 5.25 5.30 10.33
C ASN A 149 5.64 6.75 9.98
N LEU A 150 5.33 7.22 8.76
CA LEU A 150 5.53 8.62 8.36
C LEU A 150 4.69 9.57 9.22
N ILE A 151 3.39 9.30 9.37
CA ILE A 151 2.47 10.14 10.15
C ILE A 151 2.88 10.11 11.63
N TYR A 152 3.16 8.92 12.16
CA TYR A 152 3.61 8.76 13.54
C TYR A 152 4.87 9.59 13.81
N LYS A 153 5.89 9.52 12.93
CA LYS A 153 7.11 10.33 13.05
C LYS A 153 6.83 11.83 13.10
N LYS A 154 5.88 12.33 12.30
CA LYS A 154 5.50 13.75 12.31
C LYS A 154 4.79 14.14 13.61
N ILE A 155 3.85 13.31 14.09
CA ILE A 155 3.13 13.54 15.35
C ILE A 155 4.06 13.40 16.57
N SER A 156 4.92 12.38 16.59
CA SER A 156 5.85 12.08 17.69
C SER A 156 7.00 13.07 17.79
N SER A 157 7.23 13.90 16.76
CA SER A 157 8.17 15.01 16.86
C SER A 157 7.73 16.09 17.86
N VAL A 158 6.43 16.09 18.19
CA VAL A 158 5.81 17.05 19.11
C VAL A 158 5.25 16.34 20.37
N ILE A 159 4.75 15.10 20.25
CA ILE A 159 4.16 14.34 21.36
C ILE A 159 5.18 13.39 22.02
N LEU A 160 5.19 13.36 23.36
CA LEU A 160 6.25 12.75 24.17
C LEU A 160 6.28 11.20 24.22
N ASN A 161 5.18 10.48 23.97
CA ASN A 161 5.21 9.00 23.93
C ASN A 161 4.07 8.37 23.11
N ILE A 162 4.29 7.12 22.70
CA ILE A 162 3.35 6.32 21.89
C ILE A 162 2.10 5.93 22.67
N GLU A 163 2.23 5.63 23.97
CA GLU A 163 1.12 5.18 24.83
C GLU A 163 0.04 6.25 24.94
N GLY A 164 0.43 7.50 25.23
CA GLY A 164 -0.47 8.63 25.31
C GLY A 164 -1.11 9.00 23.97
N LEU A 165 -0.45 8.72 22.84
CA LEU A 165 -1.07 8.83 21.52
C LEU A 165 -2.14 7.74 21.33
N MET A 166 -1.80 6.49 21.65
CA MET A 166 -2.69 5.35 21.53
C MET A 166 -3.95 5.52 22.39
N ASP A 167 -3.84 5.97 23.64
CA ASP A 167 -4.98 6.23 24.53
C ASP A 167 -5.97 7.23 23.92
N ARG A 168 -5.46 8.29 23.28
CA ARG A 168 -6.29 9.31 22.62
C ARG A 168 -7.01 8.77 21.39
N ILE A 169 -6.38 7.84 20.66
CA ILE A 169 -7.04 7.17 19.54
C ILE A 169 -8.10 6.19 20.06
N GLU A 170 -7.82 5.46 21.14
CA GLU A 170 -8.77 4.55 21.79
C GLU A 170 -10.07 5.25 22.18
N GLU A 171 -10.00 6.49 22.68
CA GLU A 171 -11.17 7.30 23.02
C GLU A 171 -12.14 7.51 21.83
N ILE A 172 -11.63 7.47 20.61
CA ILE A 172 -12.37 7.69 19.37
C ILE A 172 -12.86 6.36 18.79
N ILE A 173 -12.01 5.34 18.73
CA ILE A 173 -12.33 4.13 17.96
C ILE A 173 -13.28 3.17 18.69
N LYS A 174 -13.37 3.27 20.02
CA LYS A 174 -14.20 2.38 20.86
C LYS A 174 -15.70 2.57 20.67
N LYS A 175 -16.15 3.73 20.18
CA LYS A 175 -17.58 4.06 20.05
C LYS A 175 -17.85 5.00 18.87
N PRO A 176 -19.07 5.02 18.34
CA PRO A 176 -19.44 5.99 17.32
C PRO A 176 -19.33 7.43 17.85
N HIS A 177 -18.97 8.34 16.96
CA HIS A 177 -18.92 9.77 17.22
C HIS A 177 -19.46 10.55 16.04
N ASP A 178 -20.18 11.63 16.32
CA ASP A 178 -20.46 12.66 15.32
C ASP A 178 -19.30 13.67 15.22
N LYS A 179 -19.34 14.54 14.21
CA LYS A 179 -18.29 15.54 13.97
C LYS A 179 -18.10 16.52 15.14
N TYR A 180 -19.16 16.90 15.85
CA TYR A 180 -19.10 17.84 16.97
C TYR A 180 -18.47 17.21 18.22
N GLN A 181 -18.64 15.91 18.41
CA GLN A 181 -17.95 15.15 19.44
C GLN A 181 -16.46 14.96 19.12
N LEU A 182 -16.13 14.69 17.85
CA LEU A 182 -14.75 14.49 17.40
C LEU A 182 -13.89 15.75 17.59
N ILE A 183 -14.44 16.94 17.34
CA ILE A 183 -13.74 18.24 17.53
C ILE A 183 -13.28 18.46 18.97
N LYS A 184 -13.84 17.72 19.93
CA LYS A 184 -13.45 17.78 21.35
C LYS A 184 -12.34 16.78 21.71
N LYS A 185 -11.85 15.98 20.75
CA LYS A 185 -10.84 14.94 20.95
C LYS A 185 -9.49 15.40 20.46
N ASP A 186 -8.45 15.25 21.28
CA ASP A 186 -7.11 15.73 20.92
C ASP A 186 -6.55 15.07 19.65
N PHE A 187 -6.79 13.77 19.46
CA PHE A 187 -6.31 13.09 18.25
C PHE A 187 -6.99 13.58 16.95
N PHE A 188 -8.16 14.23 17.03
CA PHE A 188 -8.76 14.90 15.86
C PHE A 188 -7.85 15.95 15.26
N TYR A 189 -7.16 16.72 16.10
CA TYR A 189 -6.22 17.74 15.66
C TYR A 189 -4.89 17.15 15.23
N PHE A 190 -4.39 16.14 15.97
CA PHE A 190 -3.14 15.47 15.60
C PHE A 190 -3.20 14.80 14.24
N SER A 191 -4.34 14.18 13.91
CA SER A 191 -4.54 13.58 12.59
C SER A 191 -4.92 14.60 11.52
N SER A 192 -5.71 15.63 11.83
CA SER A 192 -6.09 16.64 10.83
C SER A 192 -4.94 17.55 10.40
N PHE A 193 -3.97 17.78 11.29
CA PHE A 193 -2.84 18.68 11.08
C PHE A 193 -1.49 17.99 11.30
N TYR A 194 -1.42 16.66 11.05
CA TYR A 194 -0.20 15.86 11.29
C TYR A 194 1.04 16.39 10.54
N ASP A 195 0.83 17.19 9.49
CA ASP A 195 1.89 17.79 8.67
C ASP A 195 2.09 19.30 8.90
N ASP A 196 1.62 19.83 10.04
CA ASP A 196 1.86 21.20 10.49
C ASP A 196 2.48 21.19 11.90
N SER A 197 3.82 21.13 11.98
CA SER A 197 4.52 21.04 13.26
C SER A 197 4.25 22.23 14.18
N GLU A 198 4.09 23.43 13.61
CA GLU A 198 3.83 24.65 14.38
C GLU A 198 2.43 24.63 14.99
N PHE A 199 1.42 24.21 14.22
CA PHE A 199 0.07 24.02 14.76
C PHE A 199 0.06 22.97 15.88
N LEU A 200 0.71 21.82 15.66
CA LEU A 200 0.76 20.73 16.64
C LEU A 200 1.42 21.18 17.95
N GLU A 201 2.53 21.92 17.87
CA GLU A 201 3.25 22.45 19.03
C GLU A 201 2.38 23.43 19.81
N LEU A 202 1.74 24.38 19.11
CA LEU A 202 0.79 25.32 19.72
C LEU A 202 -0.39 24.60 20.36
N TYR A 203 -0.97 23.60 19.71
CA TYR A 203 -2.11 22.85 20.24
C TYR A 203 -1.72 22.08 21.51
N LEU A 204 -0.54 21.44 21.51
CA LEU A 204 -0.06 20.66 22.64
C LEU A 204 0.22 21.53 23.87
N HIS A 205 0.81 22.71 23.69
CA HIS A 205 1.13 23.63 24.79
C HIS A 205 -0.04 24.55 25.18
N ALA A 206 -1.10 24.61 24.38
CA ALA A 206 -2.28 25.41 24.66
C ALA A 206 -2.98 24.96 25.95
N LYS A 207 -3.46 25.95 26.72
CA LYS A 207 -4.29 25.70 27.91
C LYS A 207 -5.64 25.11 27.50
N ASN A 208 -6.29 24.39 28.41
CA ASN A 208 -7.63 23.85 28.19
C ASN A 208 -8.66 24.92 27.76
N SER A 209 -8.54 26.16 28.27
CA SER A 209 -9.40 27.28 27.85
C SER A 209 -9.18 27.69 26.39
N GLU A 210 -7.93 27.67 25.90
CA GLU A 210 -7.60 28.00 24.52
C GLU A 210 -8.08 26.92 23.55
N ARG A 211 -7.91 25.63 23.91
CA ARG A 211 -8.49 24.52 23.13
C ARG A 211 -10.01 24.62 23.07
N LYS A 212 -10.69 24.88 24.19
CA LYS A 212 -12.14 25.11 24.22
C LYS A 212 -12.57 26.27 23.31
N ALA A 213 -11.82 27.37 23.28
CA ALA A 213 -12.10 28.48 22.37
C ALA A 213 -11.96 28.08 20.89
N LEU A 214 -10.95 27.28 20.54
CA LEU A 214 -10.81 26.71 19.20
C LEU A 214 -11.98 25.79 18.85
N HIS A 215 -12.38 24.90 19.77
CA HIS A 215 -13.49 23.97 19.57
C HIS A 215 -14.79 24.71 19.31
N GLN A 216 -15.07 25.76 20.09
CA GLN A 216 -16.25 26.60 19.91
C GLN A 216 -16.24 27.30 18.55
N TYR A 217 -15.12 27.94 18.18
CA TYR A 217 -14.98 28.58 16.89
C TYR A 217 -15.24 27.61 15.73
N ILE A 218 -14.66 26.40 15.76
CA ILE A 218 -14.87 25.41 14.71
C ILE A 218 -16.33 24.93 14.68
N THR A 219 -16.96 24.72 15.85
CA THR A 219 -18.36 24.30 15.96
C THR A 219 -19.30 25.33 15.32
N GLU A 220 -19.14 26.61 15.65
CA GLU A 220 -19.94 27.71 15.07
C GLU A 220 -19.76 27.81 13.55
N ASN A 221 -18.55 27.56 13.03
CA ASN A 221 -18.30 27.56 11.59
C ASN A 221 -18.94 26.37 10.88
N LEU A 222 -18.96 25.20 11.51
CA LEU A 222 -19.63 24.00 10.98
C LEU A 222 -21.14 24.16 10.91
N GLU A 223 -21.75 24.78 11.93
CA GLU A 223 -23.18 25.09 11.94
C GLU A 223 -23.56 26.05 10.81
N LYS A 224 -22.65 26.97 10.45
CA LYS A 224 -22.81 27.93 9.35
C LYS A 224 -22.32 27.41 7.99
N GLU A 225 -21.78 26.20 7.95
CA GLU A 225 -21.11 25.62 6.77
C GLU A 225 -20.08 26.57 6.11
N ASN A 226 -19.32 27.31 6.92
CA ASN A 226 -18.38 28.32 6.42
C ASN A 226 -17.16 27.66 5.74
N ASP A 227 -17.07 27.76 4.41
CA ASP A 227 -15.97 27.21 3.61
C ASP A 227 -14.62 27.94 3.82
N LEU A 228 -14.59 29.10 4.49
CA LEU A 228 -13.33 29.76 4.88
C LEU A 228 -12.67 29.12 6.11
N CYS A 229 -13.36 28.21 6.81
CA CYS A 229 -12.78 27.45 7.91
C CYS A 229 -12.39 26.04 7.43
N CYS A 230 -11.12 25.66 7.59
CA CYS A 230 -10.56 24.39 7.10
C CYS A 230 -11.38 23.16 7.52
N ILE A 231 -11.61 23.01 8.84
CA ILE A 231 -12.38 21.88 9.37
C ILE A 231 -13.84 21.96 8.92
N SER A 232 -14.43 23.16 8.87
CA SER A 232 -15.81 23.32 8.41
C SER A 232 -15.98 22.87 6.96
N ARG A 233 -15.12 23.37 6.06
CA ARG A 233 -15.09 22.99 4.64
C ARG A 233 -14.90 21.49 4.43
N LYS A 234 -14.05 20.85 5.25
CA LYS A 234 -13.77 19.41 5.19
C LYS A 234 -14.97 18.56 5.61
N TYR A 235 -15.68 18.95 6.68
CA TYR A 235 -16.73 18.16 7.34
C TYR A 235 -18.16 18.71 7.15
N LYS A 236 -18.36 19.59 6.16
CA LYS A 236 -19.70 20.09 5.80
C LYS A 236 -20.63 18.96 5.36
N ASN A 237 -21.94 19.17 5.46
CA ASN A 237 -22.90 18.15 5.07
C ASN A 237 -22.82 17.90 3.56
N GLY A 238 -22.85 16.62 3.15
CA GLY A 238 -22.57 16.24 1.76
C GLY A 238 -21.09 16.39 1.32
N GLY A 239 -20.20 16.79 2.24
CA GLY A 239 -18.77 16.92 1.98
C GLY A 239 -18.07 15.61 1.68
N ASN A 240 -16.84 15.71 1.19
CA ASN A 240 -16.04 14.56 0.77
C ASN A 240 -15.47 13.74 1.94
N PHE A 241 -15.53 14.25 3.17
CA PHE A 241 -15.02 13.60 4.37
C PHE A 241 -16.03 13.67 5.51
N ASN A 242 -16.13 12.60 6.31
CA ASN A 242 -17.09 12.53 7.42
C ASN A 242 -16.53 11.82 8.66
N ALA A 243 -17.27 11.89 9.76
CA ALA A 243 -16.88 11.28 11.04
C ALA A 243 -16.63 9.76 10.94
N GLY A 244 -17.40 9.06 10.11
CA GLY A 244 -17.20 7.62 9.89
C GLY A 244 -15.86 7.32 9.20
N MET A 245 -15.48 8.13 8.21
CA MET A 245 -14.17 8.01 7.54
C MET A 245 -13.03 8.29 8.50
N PHE A 246 -13.16 9.34 9.31
CA PHE A 246 -12.21 9.70 10.35
C PHE A 246 -11.99 8.56 11.37
N ILE A 247 -13.07 7.96 11.86
CA ILE A 247 -13.00 6.85 12.82
C ILE A 247 -12.34 5.63 12.16
N ASP A 248 -12.66 5.35 10.90
CA ASP A 248 -12.09 4.22 10.15
C ASP A 248 -10.58 4.38 9.93
N GLU A 249 -10.10 5.53 9.46
CA GLU A 249 -8.66 5.77 9.31
C GLU A 249 -7.95 5.77 10.66
N SER A 250 -8.59 6.28 11.72
CA SER A 250 -8.05 6.23 13.08
C SER A 250 -7.87 4.78 13.56
N LYS A 251 -8.80 3.88 13.21
CA LYS A 251 -8.68 2.45 13.51
C LYS A 251 -7.54 1.80 12.73
N VAL A 252 -7.43 2.06 11.42
CA VAL A 252 -6.32 1.54 10.59
C VAL A 252 -4.98 1.99 11.16
N PHE A 253 -4.83 3.30 11.41
CA PHE A 253 -3.62 3.88 11.99
C PHE A 253 -3.26 3.22 13.33
N TYR A 254 -4.23 3.13 14.24
CA TYR A 254 -4.05 2.50 15.55
C TYR A 254 -3.60 1.04 15.47
N PHE A 255 -4.30 0.20 14.71
CA PHE A 255 -3.95 -1.23 14.63
C PHE A 255 -2.66 -1.47 13.84
N THR A 256 -2.23 -0.51 13.01
CA THR A 256 -0.90 -0.56 12.39
C THR A 256 0.19 -0.18 13.39
N LEU A 257 -0.04 0.76 14.32
CA LEU A 257 0.88 0.99 15.45
C LEU A 257 0.97 -0.24 16.36
N VAL A 258 -0.16 -0.90 16.64
CA VAL A 258 -0.16 -2.17 17.40
C VAL A 258 0.64 -3.24 16.68
N LEU A 259 0.51 -3.36 15.35
CA LEU A 259 1.29 -4.31 14.54
C LEU A 259 2.79 -4.09 14.72
N GLU A 260 3.25 -2.85 14.69
CA GLU A 260 4.67 -2.53 14.91
C GLU A 260 5.13 -2.85 16.34
N GLN A 261 4.26 -2.66 17.35
CA GLN A 261 4.56 -3.04 18.74
C GLN A 261 4.57 -4.55 18.96
N THR A 262 3.80 -5.32 18.19
CA THR A 262 3.73 -6.79 18.27
C THR A 262 4.67 -7.48 17.28
N ARG A 263 5.55 -6.73 16.62
CA ARG A 263 6.45 -7.21 15.56
C ARG A 263 7.25 -8.42 16.05
N SER A 264 7.14 -9.51 15.30
CA SER A 264 7.80 -10.79 15.60
C SER A 264 8.19 -11.48 14.30
N ALA A 265 9.26 -12.27 14.30
CA ALA A 265 9.59 -13.12 13.15
C ALA A 265 8.58 -14.25 12.90
N ASN A 266 7.66 -14.50 13.85
CA ASN A 266 6.59 -15.48 13.71
C ASN A 266 5.25 -14.77 13.43
N PRO A 267 4.69 -14.89 12.21
CA PRO A 267 3.39 -14.33 11.85
C PRO A 267 2.26 -14.65 12.82
N ARG A 268 2.25 -15.85 13.41
CA ARG A 268 1.23 -16.27 14.36
C ARG A 268 1.22 -15.40 15.61
N ASN A 269 2.39 -15.02 16.12
CA ASN A 269 2.50 -14.17 17.30
C ASN A 269 1.94 -12.78 17.03
N VAL A 270 2.17 -12.25 15.82
CA VAL A 270 1.65 -10.95 15.39
C VAL A 270 0.12 -10.99 15.29
N ILE A 271 -0.45 -12.03 14.67
CA ILE A 271 -1.90 -12.24 14.57
C ILE A 271 -2.54 -12.30 15.95
N GLU A 272 -1.98 -13.11 16.86
CA GLU A 272 -2.49 -13.26 18.22
C GLU A 272 -2.39 -11.95 19.02
N GLY A 273 -1.28 -11.21 18.90
CA GLY A 273 -1.11 -9.89 19.51
C GLY A 273 -2.16 -8.87 19.03
N LEU A 274 -2.38 -8.79 17.71
CA LEU A 274 -3.39 -7.93 17.11
C LEU A 274 -4.80 -8.30 17.57
N LEU A 275 -5.14 -9.60 17.55
CA LEU A 275 -6.45 -10.09 17.94
C LEU A 275 -6.72 -9.88 19.44
N ASN A 276 -5.72 -10.09 20.30
CA ASN A 276 -5.83 -9.81 21.73
C ASN A 276 -6.10 -8.32 21.99
N ARG A 277 -5.41 -7.42 21.27
CA ARG A 277 -5.65 -5.98 21.38
C ARG A 277 -7.02 -5.57 20.84
N TYR A 278 -7.45 -6.16 19.73
CA TYR A 278 -8.77 -5.94 19.15
C TYR A 278 -9.88 -6.38 20.12
N TYR A 279 -9.73 -7.57 20.72
CA TYR A 279 -10.63 -8.07 21.76
C TYR A 279 -10.66 -7.18 22.98
N PHE A 280 -9.49 -6.74 23.45
CA PHE A 280 -9.39 -5.86 24.61
C PHE A 280 -10.22 -4.58 24.42
N LEU A 281 -10.21 -4.01 23.22
CA LEU A 281 -10.92 -2.77 22.91
C LEU A 281 -12.43 -2.94 22.79
N TYR A 282 -12.88 -3.99 22.09
CA TYR A 282 -14.30 -4.11 21.74
C TYR A 282 -15.08 -5.07 22.63
N LYS A 283 -14.41 -5.97 23.35
CA LYS A 283 -14.93 -6.99 24.31
C LYS A 283 -16.03 -7.95 23.83
N LYS A 284 -16.80 -7.56 22.81
CA LYS A 284 -17.99 -8.25 22.28
C LYS A 284 -17.71 -9.08 21.03
N ILE A 285 -16.47 -9.10 20.55
CA ILE A 285 -16.11 -9.84 19.34
C ILE A 285 -16.07 -11.35 19.64
N ASP A 286 -16.43 -12.15 18.66
CA ASP A 286 -16.30 -13.60 18.71
C ASP A 286 -14.91 -14.01 18.20
N ILE A 287 -13.95 -14.06 19.13
CA ILE A 287 -12.58 -14.54 18.85
C ILE A 287 -12.62 -15.93 18.20
N LYS A 288 -13.51 -16.83 18.65
CA LYS A 288 -13.55 -18.20 18.15
C LYS A 288 -13.93 -18.22 16.67
N LYS A 289 -14.89 -17.39 16.25
CA LYS A 289 -15.24 -17.23 14.82
C LYS A 289 -14.11 -16.64 13.98
N ILE A 290 -13.41 -15.62 14.48
CA ILE A 290 -12.25 -15.05 13.78
C ILE A 290 -11.17 -16.14 13.60
N LYS A 291 -10.80 -16.83 14.69
CA LYS A 291 -9.77 -17.88 14.66
C LYS A 291 -10.19 -19.05 13.78
N SER A 292 -11.43 -19.50 13.85
CA SER A 292 -11.90 -20.62 13.03
C SER A 292 -11.89 -20.30 11.54
N PHE A 293 -11.98 -19.03 11.15
CA PHE A 293 -11.75 -18.59 9.78
C PHE A 293 -10.25 -18.52 9.44
N ILE A 294 -9.44 -17.82 10.24
CA ILE A 294 -8.01 -17.61 9.97
C ILE A 294 -7.25 -18.94 9.87
N TYR A 295 -7.57 -19.90 10.74
CA TYR A 295 -6.83 -21.17 10.83
C TYR A 295 -7.36 -22.27 9.88
N ILE A 296 -8.23 -21.92 8.92
CA ILE A 296 -8.46 -22.77 7.74
C ILE A 296 -7.14 -22.80 6.96
N LYS A 297 -6.60 -23.97 6.61
CA LYS A 297 -5.26 -24.11 5.99
C LYS A 297 -5.02 -23.12 4.84
N SER A 298 -5.93 -23.08 3.86
CA SER A 298 -5.81 -22.17 2.70
C SER A 298 -5.85 -20.68 3.06
N ILE A 299 -6.59 -20.31 4.11
CA ILE A 299 -6.66 -18.93 4.61
C ILE A 299 -5.40 -18.58 5.40
N LEU A 300 -4.91 -19.53 6.21
CA LEU A 300 -3.72 -19.36 7.02
C LEU A 300 -2.50 -19.09 6.15
N ASP A 301 -2.37 -19.82 5.04
CA ASP A 301 -1.28 -19.63 4.07
C ASP A 301 -1.32 -18.24 3.42
N VAL A 302 -2.51 -17.71 3.15
CA VAL A 302 -2.68 -16.33 2.66
C VAL A 302 -2.29 -15.32 3.74
N PHE A 303 -2.77 -15.50 4.98
CA PHE A 303 -2.49 -14.58 6.08
C PHE A 303 -1.00 -14.56 6.41
N TYR A 304 -0.34 -15.73 6.44
CA TYR A 304 1.10 -15.78 6.66
C TYR A 304 1.87 -15.12 5.51
N SER A 305 1.43 -15.25 4.25
CA SER A 305 2.03 -14.52 3.12
C SER A 305 1.97 -12.99 3.34
N ILE A 306 0.79 -12.47 3.72
CA ILE A 306 0.60 -11.05 4.07
C ILE A 306 1.56 -10.61 5.17
N PHE A 307 1.69 -11.40 6.24
CA PHE A 307 2.55 -11.05 7.36
C PHE A 307 4.04 -11.15 7.03
N ILE A 308 4.47 -12.10 6.21
CA ILE A 308 5.86 -12.16 5.73
C ILE A 308 6.19 -10.89 4.92
N ASP A 309 5.29 -10.47 4.02
CA ASP A 309 5.43 -9.23 3.27
C ASP A 309 5.53 -8.01 4.19
N ILE A 310 4.56 -7.82 5.09
CA ILE A 310 4.47 -6.60 5.92
C ILE A 310 5.63 -6.49 6.92
N LEU A 311 6.09 -7.62 7.46
CA LEU A 311 7.15 -7.69 8.47
C LEU A 311 8.56 -7.69 7.87
N ASP A 312 8.67 -7.81 6.54
CA ASP A 312 9.95 -7.95 5.81
C ASP A 312 10.76 -9.15 6.34
N ILE A 313 10.07 -10.26 6.59
CA ILE A 313 10.72 -11.47 7.11
C ILE A 313 11.62 -12.01 6.00
N LYS A 314 12.93 -12.07 6.27
CA LYS A 314 13.88 -12.70 5.37
C LYS A 314 13.58 -14.18 5.29
N GLU A 315 13.10 -14.59 4.13
CA GLU A 315 12.90 -15.99 3.84
C GLU A 315 14.26 -16.56 3.37
N GLU A 316 14.73 -17.67 3.93
CA GLU A 316 15.92 -18.42 3.45
C GLU A 316 15.52 -19.65 2.63
N LEU A 317 16.31 -20.04 1.61
CA LEU A 317 16.03 -21.25 0.84
C LEU A 317 16.48 -22.46 1.66
N THR A 318 15.65 -23.50 1.78
CA THR A 318 16.06 -24.76 2.41
C THR A 318 17.12 -25.47 1.56
N GLU A 319 17.94 -26.34 2.17
CA GLU A 319 18.96 -27.11 1.45
C GLU A 319 18.36 -27.96 0.33
N GLU A 320 17.27 -28.69 0.61
CA GLU A 320 16.51 -29.45 -0.39
C GLU A 320 16.05 -28.58 -1.58
N THR A 321 15.61 -27.36 -1.25
CA THR A 321 15.20 -26.39 -2.25
C THR A 321 16.38 -25.92 -3.09
N GLN A 322 17.55 -25.69 -2.49
CA GLN A 322 18.77 -25.27 -3.20
C GLN A 322 19.24 -26.35 -4.18
N THR A 323 19.24 -27.62 -3.76
CA THR A 323 19.64 -28.74 -4.63
C THR A 323 18.70 -28.91 -5.83
N ALA A 324 17.38 -28.86 -5.61
CA ALA A 324 16.41 -28.94 -6.72
C ALA A 324 16.56 -27.78 -7.71
N VAL A 325 16.93 -26.61 -7.19
CA VAL A 325 17.21 -25.39 -7.93
C VAL A 325 18.43 -25.57 -8.84
N GLU A 326 19.56 -26.04 -8.31
CA GLU A 326 20.84 -26.16 -9.05
C GLU A 326 20.75 -27.02 -10.32
N HIS A 327 19.80 -27.97 -10.38
CA HIS A 327 19.60 -28.86 -11.52
C HIS A 327 18.56 -28.36 -12.54
N MET A 328 17.96 -27.18 -12.34
CA MET A 328 16.92 -26.66 -13.23
C MET A 328 17.54 -25.96 -14.45
N GLU A 329 17.34 -26.49 -15.65
CA GLU A 329 17.70 -25.80 -16.89
C GLU A 329 16.79 -24.57 -17.10
N LEU A 330 17.40 -23.41 -17.30
CA LEU A 330 16.73 -22.13 -17.46
C LEU A 330 16.91 -21.62 -18.89
N GLU A 331 16.13 -22.14 -19.81
CA GLU A 331 15.95 -21.53 -21.13
C GLU A 331 14.59 -20.83 -21.20
N GLU A 332 14.61 -19.55 -21.59
CA GLU A 332 13.43 -18.73 -21.78
C GLU A 332 13.17 -18.58 -23.28
N THR A 333 12.25 -19.39 -23.81
CA THR A 333 11.88 -19.35 -25.23
C THR A 333 10.66 -18.48 -25.51
N GLY A 334 10.04 -17.91 -24.47
CA GLY A 334 8.85 -17.06 -24.59
C GLY A 334 8.20 -16.74 -23.23
N PRO A 335 6.96 -16.21 -23.26
CA PRO A 335 6.23 -15.81 -22.06
C PRO A 335 6.15 -16.91 -21.00
N GLN A 336 6.25 -16.51 -19.74
CA GLN A 336 6.23 -17.41 -18.59
C GLN A 336 4.92 -17.25 -17.84
N ASN A 337 4.33 -18.35 -17.39
CA ASN A 337 3.05 -18.33 -16.66
C ASN A 337 3.17 -17.48 -15.38
N TYR A 338 2.14 -16.69 -15.10
CA TYR A 338 2.03 -15.95 -13.84
C TYR A 338 2.11 -16.91 -12.64
N ILE A 339 2.83 -16.49 -11.60
CA ILE A 339 2.94 -17.22 -10.34
C ILE A 339 2.27 -16.36 -9.27
N ASP A 340 1.28 -16.93 -8.60
CA ASP A 340 0.57 -16.25 -7.52
C ASP A 340 1.39 -16.31 -6.23
N ASP A 341 1.94 -15.19 -5.78
CA ASP A 341 2.71 -15.09 -4.54
C ASP A 341 1.87 -14.70 -3.32
N THR A 342 0.54 -14.72 -3.44
CA THR A 342 -0.36 -14.37 -2.34
C THR A 342 -0.59 -15.52 -1.34
N THR A 343 0.16 -16.61 -1.46
CA THR A 343 0.21 -17.76 -0.52
C THR A 343 1.67 -18.11 -0.19
N ILE A 344 1.91 -18.80 0.94
CA ILE A 344 3.26 -19.27 1.31
C ILE A 344 3.90 -20.14 0.22
N ASP A 345 3.15 -21.07 -0.35
CA ASP A 345 3.67 -21.93 -1.42
C ASP A 345 4.02 -21.12 -2.67
N GLY A 346 3.16 -20.17 -3.04
CA GLY A 346 3.39 -19.24 -4.13
C GLY A 346 4.67 -18.43 -3.97
N ARG A 347 4.87 -17.83 -2.79
CA ARG A 347 6.11 -17.11 -2.44
C ARG A 347 7.34 -18.00 -2.55
N ARG A 348 7.25 -19.23 -2.02
CA ARG A 348 8.34 -20.21 -2.08
C ARG A 348 8.76 -20.49 -3.51
N ILE A 349 7.80 -20.70 -4.42
CA ILE A 349 8.05 -20.91 -5.85
C ILE A 349 8.71 -19.67 -6.48
N VAL A 350 8.15 -18.47 -6.27
CA VAL A 350 8.71 -17.22 -6.82
C VAL A 350 10.16 -17.04 -6.36
N LYS A 351 10.43 -17.25 -5.08
CA LYS A 351 11.75 -17.08 -4.49
C LYS A 351 12.78 -18.08 -5.01
N GLN A 352 12.37 -19.34 -5.21
CA GLN A 352 13.19 -20.37 -5.84
C GLN A 352 13.63 -19.94 -7.25
N ILE A 353 12.65 -19.55 -8.07
CA ILE A 353 12.89 -19.06 -9.43
C ILE A 353 13.76 -17.81 -9.42
N PHE A 354 13.49 -16.86 -8.51
CA PHE A 354 14.27 -15.64 -8.40
C PHE A 354 15.73 -15.92 -8.07
N ALA A 355 16.01 -16.73 -7.05
CA ALA A 355 17.37 -17.06 -6.64
C ALA A 355 18.18 -17.70 -7.78
N LEU A 356 17.53 -18.60 -8.52
CA LEU A 356 18.08 -19.24 -9.70
C LEU A 356 18.41 -18.27 -10.82
N LYS A 357 17.41 -17.51 -11.25
CA LYS A 357 17.58 -16.56 -12.34
C LYS A 357 18.54 -15.44 -11.95
N LYS A 358 18.73 -15.15 -10.65
CA LYS A 358 19.75 -14.24 -10.15
C LYS A 358 21.17 -14.72 -10.43
N ILE A 359 21.45 -16.02 -10.28
CA ILE A 359 22.75 -16.59 -10.62
C ILE A 359 22.97 -16.46 -12.12
N ARG A 360 22.02 -16.96 -12.91
CA ARG A 360 22.11 -16.99 -14.36
C ARG A 360 22.16 -15.59 -15.00
N ALA A 361 21.43 -14.61 -14.47
CA ALA A 361 21.47 -13.22 -14.94
C ALA A 361 22.86 -12.61 -14.80
N ARG A 362 23.62 -12.94 -13.73
CA ARG A 362 25.00 -12.47 -13.57
C ARG A 362 25.93 -13.08 -14.62
N GLU A 363 25.75 -14.36 -14.92
CA GLU A 363 26.52 -15.08 -15.95
C GLU A 363 26.24 -14.51 -17.34
N ILE A 364 24.97 -14.36 -17.72
CA ILE A 364 24.55 -13.78 -19.01
C ILE A 364 25.13 -12.37 -19.18
N ALA A 365 25.14 -11.58 -18.11
CA ALA A 365 25.72 -10.24 -18.13
C ALA A 365 27.26 -10.21 -18.07
N ASN A 366 27.93 -11.36 -18.02
CA ASN A 366 29.38 -11.47 -17.82
C ASN A 366 29.88 -10.65 -16.62
N TYR A 367 29.08 -10.62 -15.54
CA TYR A 367 29.35 -9.83 -14.34
C TYR A 367 29.58 -8.33 -14.59
N LYS A 368 28.94 -7.76 -15.63
CA LYS A 368 28.98 -6.33 -15.97
C LYS A 368 27.71 -5.60 -15.53
N CYS A 369 27.83 -4.28 -15.36
CA CYS A 369 26.71 -3.42 -15.05
C CYS A 369 25.95 -3.10 -16.34
N SER A 370 24.63 -3.18 -16.32
CA SER A 370 23.77 -2.78 -17.45
C SER A 370 23.90 -1.28 -17.76
N LEU A 371 24.39 -0.49 -16.80
CA LEU A 371 24.64 0.95 -16.96
C LEU A 371 26.14 1.29 -17.18
N GLU A 372 27.00 0.30 -17.48
CA GLU A 372 28.45 0.50 -17.66
C GLU A 372 28.78 1.47 -18.82
N LYS A 373 27.90 1.59 -19.82
CA LYS A 373 28.05 2.56 -20.93
C LYS A 373 27.66 3.98 -20.55
N LEU A 374 26.79 4.15 -19.56
CA LEU A 374 26.27 5.46 -19.15
C LEU A 374 27.06 6.03 -17.97
N ASN A 375 27.53 5.16 -17.07
CA ASN A 375 28.21 5.53 -15.85
C ASN A 375 29.61 4.91 -15.78
N ASN A 376 30.55 5.62 -15.16
CA ASN A 376 31.88 5.08 -14.88
C ASN A 376 31.84 4.09 -13.71
N CYS A 377 31.46 2.84 -13.99
CA CYS A 377 31.26 1.82 -12.98
C CYS A 377 32.57 1.40 -12.29
N ARG A 378 32.53 1.32 -10.96
CA ARG A 378 33.60 0.75 -10.13
C ARG A 378 33.16 -0.61 -9.60
N TYR A 379 34.06 -1.59 -9.70
CA TYR A 379 33.82 -2.96 -9.25
C TYR A 379 34.84 -3.36 -8.19
N PHE A 380 34.46 -4.31 -7.34
CA PHE A 380 35.37 -5.07 -6.50
C PHE A 380 35.15 -6.57 -6.73
N THR A 381 36.13 -7.40 -6.37
CA THR A 381 36.03 -8.85 -6.51
C THR A 381 35.26 -9.44 -5.32
N SER A 382 34.20 -10.18 -5.60
CA SER A 382 33.42 -10.89 -4.60
C SER A 382 34.20 -12.09 -4.06
N LYS A 383 34.30 -12.25 -2.73
CA LYS A 383 34.89 -13.44 -2.11
C LYS A 383 34.15 -14.73 -2.48
N ALA A 384 32.82 -14.66 -2.58
CA ALA A 384 31.98 -15.84 -2.81
C ALA A 384 32.07 -16.37 -4.25
N SER A 385 32.17 -15.50 -5.24
CA SER A 385 32.21 -15.91 -6.66
C SER A 385 33.57 -15.77 -7.32
N THR A 386 34.53 -15.05 -6.71
CA THR A 386 35.80 -14.62 -7.33
C THR A 386 35.64 -13.78 -8.62
N LYS A 387 34.42 -13.30 -8.90
CA LYS A 387 34.07 -12.43 -10.02
C LYS A 387 33.79 -11.01 -9.54
N ARG A 388 33.56 -10.07 -10.48
CA ARG A 388 33.09 -8.72 -10.15
C ARG A 388 31.79 -8.80 -9.33
N TYR A 389 31.73 -8.08 -8.24
CA TYR A 389 30.50 -7.96 -7.45
C TYR A 389 29.47 -7.12 -8.20
N ILE A 390 28.31 -7.74 -8.45
CA ILE A 390 27.14 -7.09 -9.05
C ILE A 390 25.86 -7.56 -8.35
N GLU A 391 24.93 -6.62 -8.22
CA GLU A 391 23.60 -6.80 -7.67
C GLU A 391 22.63 -7.01 -8.83
N VAL A 392 21.64 -7.89 -8.65
CA VAL A 392 20.58 -8.10 -9.64
C VAL A 392 19.35 -7.37 -9.14
N ASN A 393 18.80 -6.53 -10.00
CA ASN A 393 17.63 -5.69 -9.78
C ASN A 393 16.58 -6.02 -10.84
N HIS A 394 15.33 -6.18 -10.45
CA HIS A 394 14.22 -6.20 -11.41
C HIS A 394 13.96 -4.80 -11.93
N LEU A 395 13.84 -4.62 -13.25
CA LEU A 395 13.45 -3.34 -13.82
C LEU A 395 12.01 -3.01 -13.43
N ILE A 396 11.08 -3.93 -13.64
CA ILE A 396 9.71 -3.91 -13.12
C ILE A 396 9.74 -4.50 -11.69
N PRO A 397 9.48 -3.71 -10.65
CA PRO A 397 9.55 -4.18 -9.26
C PRO A 397 8.55 -5.32 -8.97
N GLN A 398 8.94 -6.25 -8.08
CA GLN A 398 8.18 -7.47 -7.82
C GLN A 398 6.80 -7.23 -7.23
N GLU A 399 6.62 -6.16 -6.48
CA GLU A 399 5.34 -5.81 -5.85
C GLU A 399 4.21 -5.54 -6.85
N PHE A 400 4.55 -5.22 -8.11
CA PHE A 400 3.58 -4.96 -9.18
C PHE A 400 3.27 -6.20 -10.03
N ARG A 401 3.77 -7.40 -9.65
CA ARG A 401 3.63 -8.64 -10.43
C ARG A 401 2.20 -8.90 -10.92
N ASN A 402 1.20 -8.72 -10.07
CA ASN A 402 -0.21 -8.99 -10.39
C ASN A 402 -0.83 -7.97 -11.36
N GLU A 403 -0.12 -6.88 -11.69
CA GLU A 403 -0.49 -5.96 -12.76
C GLU A 403 -0.09 -6.47 -14.14
N PHE A 404 0.68 -7.56 -14.22
CA PHE A 404 1.14 -8.17 -15.46
C PHE A 404 0.47 -9.54 -15.68
N PRO A 405 0.10 -9.85 -16.94
CA PRO A 405 -0.56 -11.11 -17.29
C PRO A 405 0.37 -12.33 -17.24
N ASN A 406 1.67 -12.12 -17.47
CA ASN A 406 2.72 -13.13 -17.45
C ASN A 406 3.68 -12.87 -16.28
N SER A 407 4.44 -13.88 -15.89
CA SER A 407 5.46 -13.72 -14.84
C SER A 407 6.52 -12.70 -15.23
N ILE A 408 6.78 -11.77 -14.32
CA ILE A 408 7.87 -10.79 -14.43
C ILE A 408 9.21 -11.36 -13.97
N GLU A 409 9.28 -12.62 -13.49
CA GLU A 409 10.55 -13.30 -13.23
C GLU A 409 11.14 -13.81 -14.54
N VAL A 410 11.60 -12.90 -15.41
CA VAL A 410 12.21 -13.22 -16.71
C VAL A 410 13.56 -12.52 -16.87
N PHE A 411 14.50 -13.07 -17.63
CA PHE A 411 15.83 -12.45 -17.86
C PHE A 411 15.74 -11.05 -18.48
N ALA A 412 14.71 -10.81 -19.28
CA ALA A 412 14.41 -9.49 -19.81
C ALA A 412 14.19 -8.43 -18.70
N ASN A 413 13.60 -8.84 -17.56
CA ASN A 413 13.34 -7.97 -16.42
C ASN A 413 14.54 -7.83 -15.46
N TYR A 414 15.51 -8.76 -15.51
CA TYR A 414 16.69 -8.66 -14.67
C TYR A 414 17.75 -7.73 -15.25
N THR A 415 18.14 -6.75 -14.44
CA THR A 415 19.25 -5.83 -14.68
C THR A 415 20.35 -6.11 -13.68
N THR A 416 21.59 -6.25 -14.17
CA THR A 416 22.77 -6.39 -13.30
C THR A 416 23.37 -5.03 -13.08
N LEU A 417 23.57 -4.61 -11.84
CA LEU A 417 24.04 -3.27 -11.48
C LEU A 417 25.23 -3.38 -10.53
N CYS A 418 26.23 -2.51 -10.69
CA CYS A 418 27.21 -2.32 -9.62
C CYS A 418 26.54 -1.59 -8.43
N SER A 419 27.10 -1.70 -7.23
CA SER A 419 26.50 -1.12 -6.02
C SER A 419 26.26 0.39 -6.13
N HIS A 420 27.12 1.12 -6.84
CA HIS A 420 26.93 2.55 -7.10
C HIS A 420 25.69 2.81 -7.98
N CYS A 421 25.60 2.14 -9.14
CA CYS A 421 24.46 2.31 -10.05
C CYS A 421 23.14 1.84 -9.44
N HIS A 422 23.16 0.75 -8.66
CA HIS A 422 21.95 0.28 -7.97
C HIS A 422 21.48 1.30 -6.91
N ALA A 423 22.40 1.85 -6.11
CA ALA A 423 22.06 2.90 -5.16
C ALA A 423 21.55 4.16 -5.86
N MET A 424 22.20 4.58 -6.96
CA MET A 424 21.80 5.74 -7.74
C MET A 424 20.37 5.58 -8.30
N LEU A 425 20.04 4.41 -8.87
CA LEU A 425 18.72 4.11 -9.42
C LEU A 425 17.58 4.29 -8.38
N HIS A 426 17.83 3.92 -7.13
CA HIS A 426 16.80 3.91 -6.06
C HIS A 426 16.82 5.13 -5.14
N LYS A 427 17.97 5.81 -4.98
CA LYS A 427 18.18 6.81 -3.92
C LYS A 427 18.58 8.19 -4.43
N ALA A 428 18.99 8.32 -5.68
CA ALA A 428 19.37 9.62 -6.22
C ALA A 428 18.15 10.54 -6.39
N VAL A 429 18.40 11.78 -6.76
CA VAL A 429 17.35 12.72 -7.18
C VAL A 429 16.80 12.34 -8.56
N ASP A 430 15.55 12.71 -8.84
CA ASP A 430 14.85 12.25 -10.04
C ASP A 430 15.51 12.65 -11.36
N ASN A 431 16.17 13.81 -11.42
CA ASN A 431 16.95 14.23 -12.59
C ASN A 431 18.16 13.32 -12.87
N GLU A 432 18.72 12.67 -11.85
CA GLU A 432 19.78 11.66 -11.99
C GLU A 432 19.22 10.26 -12.28
N ARG A 433 18.04 9.94 -11.75
CA ARG A 433 17.39 8.63 -11.92
C ARG A 433 16.75 8.46 -13.30
N LYS A 434 16.11 9.51 -13.83
CA LYS A 434 15.42 9.50 -15.14
C LYS A 434 16.30 8.97 -16.27
N PRO A 435 17.55 9.47 -16.48
CA PRO A 435 18.43 8.94 -17.53
C PRO A 435 18.72 7.44 -17.38
N LEU A 436 18.89 6.94 -16.15
CA LEU A 436 19.15 5.51 -15.91
C LEU A 436 17.94 4.65 -16.28
N ILE A 437 16.74 5.08 -15.87
CA ILE A 437 15.49 4.38 -16.17
C ILE A 437 15.24 4.38 -17.69
N ASN A 438 15.47 5.49 -18.37
CA ASN A 438 15.33 5.58 -19.83
C ASN A 438 16.27 4.63 -20.54
N TYR A 439 17.53 4.57 -20.11
CA TYR A 439 18.51 3.66 -20.68
C TYR A 439 18.08 2.20 -20.51
N LEU A 440 17.71 1.79 -19.29
CA LEU A 440 17.26 0.43 -19.01
C LEU A 440 15.97 0.08 -19.77
N TYR A 441 15.01 1.01 -19.84
CA TYR A 441 13.78 0.84 -20.60
C TYR A 441 14.06 0.59 -22.09
N ASN A 442 14.91 1.42 -22.71
CA ASN A 442 15.26 1.30 -24.11
C ASN A 442 15.99 -0.03 -24.41
N GLU A 443 16.81 -0.53 -23.48
CA GLU A 443 17.49 -1.82 -23.65
C GLU A 443 16.60 -3.04 -23.44
N ARG A 444 15.49 -2.90 -22.69
CA ARG A 444 14.73 -4.05 -22.16
C ARG A 444 13.29 -4.14 -22.64
N SER A 445 12.63 -3.04 -22.98
CA SER A 445 11.20 -3.00 -23.34
C SER A 445 10.83 -4.01 -24.44
N GLY A 446 11.58 -4.07 -25.54
CA GLY A 446 11.34 -5.04 -26.61
C GLY A 446 11.52 -6.50 -26.18
N LYS A 447 12.49 -6.78 -25.29
CA LYS A 447 12.70 -8.12 -24.74
C LYS A 447 11.58 -8.51 -23.77
N LEU A 448 11.12 -7.55 -22.95
CA LEU A 448 10.00 -7.73 -22.04
C LEU A 448 8.70 -8.02 -22.81
N GLU A 449 8.43 -7.27 -23.89
CA GLU A 449 7.29 -7.50 -24.77
C GLU A 449 7.34 -8.90 -25.43
N ALA A 450 8.52 -9.36 -25.86
CA ALA A 450 8.70 -10.71 -26.38
C ALA A 450 8.36 -11.81 -25.35
N MET A 451 8.54 -11.50 -24.06
CA MET A 451 8.17 -12.35 -22.91
C MET A 451 6.72 -12.11 -22.45
N GLY A 452 5.92 -11.35 -23.20
CA GLY A 452 4.52 -11.06 -22.86
C GLY A 452 4.34 -10.12 -21.68
N VAL A 453 5.38 -9.34 -21.35
CA VAL A 453 5.40 -8.35 -20.26
C VAL A 453 5.57 -6.95 -20.89
N GLY A 454 4.48 -6.36 -21.36
CA GLY A 454 4.52 -5.00 -21.91
C GLY A 454 4.49 -3.95 -20.79
N ILE A 455 5.35 -2.93 -20.87
CA ILE A 455 5.34 -1.79 -19.95
C ILE A 455 5.63 -0.48 -20.72
N GLU A 456 4.91 0.57 -20.36
CA GLU A 456 5.15 1.93 -20.85
C GLU A 456 6.14 2.67 -19.93
N LEU A 457 6.97 3.55 -20.50
CA LEU A 457 7.99 4.29 -19.74
C LEU A 457 7.37 5.12 -18.58
N ASN A 458 6.22 5.74 -18.81
CA ASN A 458 5.54 6.53 -17.76
C ASN A 458 5.10 5.66 -16.57
N LEU A 459 4.63 4.44 -16.82
CA LEU A 459 4.28 3.50 -15.74
C LEU A 459 5.52 3.09 -14.95
N LEU A 460 6.66 2.95 -15.63
CA LEU A 460 7.93 2.69 -14.96
C LEU A 460 8.37 3.87 -14.08
N TYR A 461 8.19 5.13 -14.53
CA TYR A 461 8.42 6.29 -13.66
C TYR A 461 7.51 6.27 -12.42
N GLU A 462 6.23 5.90 -12.59
CA GLU A 462 5.31 5.79 -11.46
C GLU A 462 5.74 4.73 -10.45
N PHE A 463 6.20 3.57 -10.90
CA PHE A 463 6.73 2.51 -10.03
C PHE A 463 7.98 2.94 -9.27
N TYR A 464 8.85 3.74 -9.90
CA TYR A 464 10.03 4.30 -9.25
C TYR A 464 9.75 5.61 -8.51
N LYS A 465 8.52 6.12 -8.54
CA LYS A 465 8.13 7.43 -7.96
C LYS A 465 9.03 8.55 -8.45
N ILE A 466 9.22 8.62 -9.76
CA ILE A 466 9.93 9.69 -10.44
C ILE A 466 8.86 10.67 -10.93
N ASP A 467 8.95 11.93 -10.52
CA ASP A 467 8.04 12.97 -11.00
C ASP A 467 8.24 13.17 -12.51
N SER A 468 7.16 13.26 -13.29
CA SER A 468 7.20 13.35 -14.77
C SER A 468 7.81 14.66 -15.26
#